data_AF-A0A973YUN0-F1
#
_entry.id   AF-A0A973YUN0-F1
#
_cell.length_a   1.000
_cell.length_b   1.000
_cell.length_c   1.000
_cell.angle_alpha   90.00
_cell.angle_beta   90.00
_cell.angle_gamma   90.00
#
_symmetry.space_group_name_H-M   'P 1'
#
loop_
_entity.id
_entity.type
_entity.pdbx_description
1 polymer ?
#
loop_
_entity_poly.entity_id
_entity_poly.type
_entity_poly.pdbx_seq_one_letter_code
_entity_poly.pdbx_strand_id
1 'polypeptide(L)'
;TPVRAGVASLIANMLFNGLFLAILYYLWVPDALRHVPVLVALSKVPGLHFALGLASAAASYLNLLLLWRWLRKAGVYDVKPGWGKFLLRLGAACSAMTLCLLAGLKWAPDFTTVPVIERVMWLGVLVGGGALVYFASMVALGFRLSDLREH
;
A
#
# COMPACT_ATOMS: atom_id res chain seq x y z
N THR A 1 -31.45 7.27 13.73
CA THR A 1 -30.49 7.51 14.83
C THR A 1 -29.08 7.24 14.32
N PRO A 2 -28.07 8.01 14.75
CA PRO A 2 -26.68 7.88 14.30
C PRO A 2 -26.13 6.44 14.44
N VAL A 3 -26.60 5.70 15.44
CA VAL A 3 -26.27 4.28 15.64
C VAL A 3 -26.75 3.37 14.52
N ARG A 4 -27.97 3.56 13.98
CA ARG A 4 -28.48 2.74 12.86
C ARG A 4 -27.71 2.99 11.56
N ALA A 5 -27.26 4.23 11.34
CA ALA A 5 -26.42 4.57 10.20
C ALA A 5 -25.01 3.95 10.33
N GLY A 6 -24.43 3.96 11.55
CA GLY A 6 -23.16 3.29 11.84
C GLY A 6 -23.22 1.77 11.73
N VAL A 7 -24.30 1.14 12.18
CA VAL A 7 -24.49 -0.32 12.03
C VAL A 7 -24.70 -0.69 10.56
N ALA A 8 -25.49 0.10 9.81
CA ALA A 8 -25.68 -0.13 8.39
C ALA A 8 -24.38 0.01 7.59
N SER A 9 -23.51 0.97 7.93
CA SER A 9 -22.20 1.11 7.28
C SER A 9 -21.26 -0.04 7.64
N LEU A 10 -21.30 -0.55 8.88
CA LEU A 10 -20.49 -1.70 9.30
C LEU A 10 -20.89 -2.98 8.54
N ILE A 11 -22.20 -3.23 8.44
CA ILE A 11 -22.76 -4.39 7.73
C ILE A 11 -22.46 -4.28 6.22
N ALA A 12 -22.64 -3.09 5.64
CA ALA A 12 -22.26 -2.83 4.26
C ALA A 12 -20.76 -3.10 4.06
N ASN A 13 -19.91 -2.63 4.97
CA ASN A 13 -18.47 -2.85 4.88
C ASN A 13 -18.11 -4.35 4.92
N MET A 14 -18.68 -5.12 5.85
CA MET A 14 -18.44 -6.57 5.95
C MET A 14 -18.92 -7.34 4.71
N LEU A 15 -20.12 -7.03 4.20
CA LEU A 15 -20.66 -7.64 2.99
C LEU A 15 -19.82 -7.32 1.76
N PHE A 16 -19.39 -6.07 1.61
CA PHE A 16 -18.57 -5.64 0.48
C PHE A 16 -17.17 -6.24 0.52
N ASN A 17 -16.56 -6.35 1.71
CA ASN A 17 -15.26 -6.98 1.87
C ASN A 17 -15.32 -8.47 1.47
N GLY A 18 -16.39 -9.17 1.87
CA GLY A 18 -16.66 -10.55 1.44
C GLY A 18 -16.92 -10.68 -0.07
N LEU A 19 -17.72 -9.78 -0.64
CA LEU A 19 -18.00 -9.75 -2.09
C LEU A 19 -16.74 -9.49 -2.91
N PHE A 20 -15.87 -8.59 -2.42
CA PHE A 20 -14.62 -8.27 -3.08
C PHE A 20 -13.65 -9.47 -3.05
N LEU A 21 -13.55 -10.13 -1.90
CA LEU A 21 -12.79 -11.37 -1.77
C LEU A 21 -13.31 -12.45 -2.74
N ALA A 22 -14.63 -12.57 -2.90
CA ALA A 22 -15.26 -13.50 -3.82
C ALA A 22 -14.99 -13.15 -5.30
N ILE A 23 -15.08 -11.87 -5.67
CA ILE A 23 -14.77 -11.39 -7.03
C ILE A 23 -13.30 -11.66 -7.39
N LEU A 24 -12.41 -11.40 -6.44
CA LEU A 24 -10.97 -11.62 -6.60
C LEU A 24 -10.63 -13.11 -6.71
N TYR A 25 -11.28 -13.95 -5.89
CA TYR A 25 -11.19 -15.40 -6.02
C TYR A 25 -11.64 -15.86 -7.41
N TYR A 26 -12.75 -15.30 -7.92
CA TYR A 26 -13.29 -15.65 -9.22
C TYR A 26 -12.42 -15.17 -10.40
N LEU A 27 -11.90 -13.94 -10.35
CA LEU A 27 -11.11 -13.33 -11.42
C LEU A 27 -9.71 -13.91 -11.56
N TRP A 28 -9.20 -14.58 -10.52
CA TRP A 28 -7.77 -14.78 -10.40
C TRP A 28 -7.33 -16.18 -9.97
N VAL A 29 -8.27 -17.03 -9.52
CA VAL A 29 -8.04 -18.47 -9.44
C VAL A 29 -8.31 -19.08 -10.83
N PRO A 30 -7.28 -19.60 -11.52
CA PRO A 30 -7.46 -20.27 -12.81
C PRO A 30 -8.46 -21.42 -12.69
N ASP A 31 -9.34 -21.60 -13.69
CA ASP A 31 -10.37 -22.65 -13.68
C ASP A 31 -9.79 -24.05 -13.39
N ALA A 32 -8.54 -24.30 -13.79
CA ALA A 32 -7.81 -25.55 -13.58
C ALA A 32 -7.54 -25.94 -12.11
N LEU A 33 -7.61 -24.99 -11.16
CA LEU A 33 -7.30 -25.22 -9.74
C LEU A 33 -8.55 -25.16 -8.84
N ARG A 34 -9.71 -24.85 -9.42
CA ARG A 34 -10.98 -24.66 -8.69
C ARG A 34 -11.58 -25.96 -8.13
N HIS A 35 -11.06 -27.10 -8.59
CA HIS A 35 -11.52 -28.45 -8.23
C HIS A 35 -10.57 -29.20 -7.27
N VAL A 36 -9.42 -28.60 -6.95
CA VAL A 36 -8.38 -29.20 -6.10
C VAL A 36 -8.46 -28.55 -4.71
N PRO A 37 -8.23 -29.30 -3.61
CA PRO A 37 -8.13 -28.70 -2.28
C PRO A 37 -7.12 -27.53 -2.30
N VAL A 38 -7.57 -26.38 -1.79
CA VAL A 38 -6.91 -25.06 -1.87
C VAL A 38 -5.41 -25.14 -1.51
N LEU A 39 -5.06 -26.00 -0.56
CA LEU A 39 -3.69 -26.23 -0.08
C LEU A 39 -2.74 -26.80 -1.14
N VAL A 40 -3.23 -27.63 -2.07
CA VAL A 40 -2.43 -28.28 -3.12
C VAL A 40 -2.34 -27.40 -4.36
N ALA A 41 -3.36 -26.58 -4.61
CA ALA A 41 -3.30 -25.54 -5.63
C ALA A 41 -2.24 -24.47 -5.29
N LEU A 42 -2.09 -24.20 -4.00
CA LEU A 42 -1.12 -23.25 -3.44
C LEU A 42 0.34 -23.68 -3.55
N SER A 43 0.62 -24.98 -3.53
CA SER A 43 1.99 -25.50 -3.50
C SER A 43 2.64 -25.63 -4.88
N LYS A 44 1.85 -25.68 -5.96
CA LYS A 44 2.35 -25.99 -7.31
C LYS A 44 2.57 -24.79 -8.24
N VAL A 45 2.15 -23.59 -7.87
CA VAL A 45 2.26 -22.41 -8.73
C VAL A 45 3.38 -21.48 -8.21
N PRO A 46 4.56 -21.42 -8.87
CA PRO A 46 5.60 -20.46 -8.53
C PRO A 46 5.06 -19.06 -8.87
N GLY A 47 4.77 -18.27 -7.84
CA GLY A 47 4.17 -16.94 -7.98
C GLY A 47 2.78 -16.78 -7.36
N LEU A 48 2.14 -17.84 -6.86
CA LEU A 48 0.81 -17.70 -6.24
C LEU A 48 0.85 -16.97 -4.88
N HIS A 49 2.00 -16.93 -4.21
CA HIS A 49 2.20 -16.09 -3.01
C HIS A 49 2.25 -14.61 -3.37
N PHE A 50 2.96 -14.25 -4.45
CA PHE A 50 2.93 -12.89 -5.01
C PHE A 50 1.51 -12.54 -5.45
N ALA A 51 0.84 -13.53 -6.03
CA ALA A 51 -0.53 -13.41 -6.43
C ALA A 51 -1.37 -13.04 -5.19
N LEU A 52 -1.55 -13.94 -4.24
CA LEU A 52 -2.31 -13.72 -3.01
C LEU A 52 -1.99 -12.38 -2.30
N GLY A 53 -0.73 -11.97 -2.28
CA GLY A 53 -0.32 -10.68 -1.74
C GLY A 53 -0.92 -9.49 -2.49
N LEU A 54 -0.85 -9.48 -3.82
CA LEU A 54 -1.42 -8.42 -4.65
C LEU A 54 -2.96 -8.41 -4.58
N ALA A 55 -3.56 -9.59 -4.50
CA ALA A 55 -4.97 -9.78 -4.22
C ALA A 55 -5.40 -9.11 -2.89
N SER A 56 -4.69 -9.42 -1.80
CA SER A 56 -4.95 -8.84 -0.47
C SER A 56 -4.77 -7.32 -0.44
N ALA A 57 -3.72 -6.82 -1.10
CA ALA A 57 -3.49 -5.38 -1.24
C ALA A 57 -4.64 -4.70 -2.00
N ALA A 58 -5.08 -5.26 -3.12
CA ALA A 58 -6.21 -4.75 -3.89
C ALA A 58 -7.49 -4.71 -3.05
N ALA A 59 -7.77 -5.75 -2.27
CA ALA A 59 -8.91 -5.78 -1.35
C ALA A 59 -8.87 -4.67 -0.31
N SER A 60 -7.69 -4.42 0.26
CA SER A 60 -7.48 -3.35 1.23
C SER A 60 -7.71 -1.97 0.62
N TYR A 61 -7.22 -1.72 -0.61
CA TYR A 61 -7.45 -0.46 -1.31
C TYR A 61 -8.93 -0.25 -1.67
N LEU A 62 -9.65 -1.29 -2.11
CA LEU A 62 -11.08 -1.16 -2.38
C LEU A 62 -11.90 -0.93 -1.11
N ASN A 63 -11.59 -1.62 -0.02
CA ASN A 63 -12.20 -1.37 1.28
C ASN A 63 -12.02 0.10 1.72
N LEU A 64 -10.81 0.65 1.59
CA LEU A 64 -10.53 2.06 1.87
C LEU A 64 -11.35 3.02 0.98
N LEU A 65 -11.42 2.74 -0.33
CA LEU A 65 -12.10 3.58 -1.32
C LEU A 65 -13.62 3.58 -1.09
N LEU A 66 -14.18 2.44 -0.75
CA LEU A 66 -15.60 2.29 -0.40
C LEU A 66 -15.91 2.99 0.92
N LEU A 67 -15.11 2.77 1.97
CA LEU A 67 -15.26 3.46 3.24
C LEU A 67 -15.27 4.98 3.06
N TRP A 68 -14.33 5.51 2.28
CA TRP A 68 -14.27 6.93 1.95
C TRP A 68 -15.52 7.42 1.20
N ARG A 69 -16.07 6.64 0.26
CA ARG A 69 -17.32 6.98 -0.43
C ARG A 69 -18.51 7.00 0.52
N TRP A 70 -18.60 6.05 1.46
CA TRP A 70 -19.68 5.99 2.45
C TRP A 70 -19.59 7.14 3.45
N LEU A 71 -18.39 7.47 3.94
CA LEU A 71 -18.17 8.61 4.82
C LEU A 71 -18.55 9.94 4.15
N ARG A 72 -18.21 10.11 2.87
CA ARG A 72 -18.67 11.27 2.08
C ARG A 72 -20.19 11.30 1.91
N LYS A 73 -20.81 10.17 1.57
CA LYS A 73 -22.28 10.08 1.42
C LYS A 73 -23.03 10.33 2.73
N ALA A 74 -22.47 9.93 3.86
CA ALA A 74 -23.06 10.14 5.18
C ALA A 74 -22.92 11.60 5.67
N GLY A 75 -22.20 12.47 4.95
CA GLY A 75 -22.00 13.87 5.33
C GLY A 75 -21.15 14.07 6.59
N VAL A 76 -20.54 13.00 7.12
CA VAL A 76 -19.68 13.05 8.33
C VAL A 76 -18.25 13.44 7.97
N TYR A 77 -17.85 13.28 6.70
CA TYR A 77 -16.50 13.56 6.24
C TYR A 77 -16.43 14.84 5.43
N ASP A 78 -15.85 15.87 6.06
CA ASP A 78 -15.54 17.13 5.40
C ASP A 78 -14.09 17.11 4.90
N VAL A 79 -13.91 17.24 3.59
CA VAL A 79 -12.57 17.19 2.97
C VAL A 79 -11.91 18.54 3.18
N LYS A 80 -11.07 18.67 4.20
CA LYS A 80 -10.29 19.89 4.42
C LYS A 80 -9.52 20.27 3.15
N PRO A 81 -9.59 21.53 2.66
CA PRO A 81 -8.83 21.95 1.49
C PRO A 81 -7.31 21.84 1.78
N GLY A 82 -6.55 21.21 0.88
CA GLY A 82 -5.09 21.04 1.04
C GLY A 82 -4.55 19.64 0.71
N TRP A 83 -5.41 18.62 0.71
CA TRP A 83 -5.02 17.22 0.42
C TRP A 83 -4.37 17.04 -0.94
N GLY A 84 -4.84 17.73 -1.99
CA GLY A 84 -4.23 17.64 -3.33
C GLY A 84 -2.78 18.11 -3.35
N LYS A 85 -2.47 19.23 -2.68
CA LYS A 85 -1.10 19.74 -2.55
C LYS A 85 -0.24 18.79 -1.73
N PHE A 86 -0.78 18.21 -0.66
CA PHE A 86 -0.07 17.19 0.12
C PHE A 86 0.25 15.94 -0.70
N LEU A 87 -0.71 15.41 -1.46
CA LEU A 87 -0.53 14.24 -2.33
C LEU A 87 0.53 14.48 -3.40
N LEU A 88 0.55 15.68 -4.01
CA LEU A 88 1.59 16.05 -4.98
C LEU A 88 2.98 16.11 -4.32
N ARG A 89 3.08 16.69 -3.13
CA ARG A 89 4.34 16.75 -2.36
C ARG A 89 4.83 15.34 -2.00
N LEU A 90 3.92 14.49 -1.54
CA LEU A 90 4.21 13.09 -1.21
C LEU A 90 4.69 12.34 -2.45
N GLY A 91 3.98 12.46 -3.58
CA GLY A 91 4.38 11.85 -4.85
C GLY A 91 5.77 12.31 -5.31
N ALA A 92 6.06 13.61 -5.22
CA ALA A 92 7.37 14.16 -5.54
C ALA A 92 8.47 13.60 -4.61
N ALA A 93 8.25 13.56 -3.29
CA ALA A 93 9.21 12.98 -2.34
C ALA A 93 9.45 11.48 -2.59
N CYS A 94 8.40 10.71 -2.87
CA CYS A 94 8.51 9.29 -3.25
C CYS A 94 9.29 9.10 -4.55
N SER A 95 9.08 9.97 -5.55
CA SER A 95 9.82 9.91 -6.82
C SER A 95 11.31 10.22 -6.63
N ALA A 96 11.64 11.23 -5.81
CA ALA A 96 13.03 11.56 -5.47
C ALA A 96 13.73 10.42 -4.73
N MET A 97 13.07 9.82 -3.75
CA MET A 97 13.57 8.62 -3.05
C MET A 97 13.80 7.46 -4.02
N THR A 98 12.85 7.21 -4.93
CA THR A 98 12.95 6.13 -5.93
C THR A 98 14.15 6.35 -6.85
N LEU A 99 14.35 7.57 -7.35
CA LEU A 99 15.51 7.91 -8.19
C LEU A 99 16.83 7.73 -7.44
N CYS A 100 16.90 8.14 -6.17
CA CYS A 100 18.08 7.94 -5.33
C CYS A 100 18.39 6.45 -5.13
N LEU A 101 17.37 5.63 -4.83
CA LEU A 101 17.54 4.19 -4.67
C LEU A 101 17.96 3.51 -5.97
N LEU A 102 17.40 3.90 -7.12
CA LEU A 102 17.79 3.38 -8.44
C LEU A 102 19.24 3.73 -8.77
N ALA A 103 19.67 4.96 -8.44
CA ALA A 103 21.06 5.38 -8.60
C ALA A 103 21.99 4.61 -7.65
N GLY A 104 21.59 4.43 -6.40
CA GLY A 104 22.34 3.62 -5.42
C GLY A 104 22.44 2.16 -5.83
N LEU A 105 21.40 1.59 -6.44
CA LEU A 105 21.40 0.22 -6.96
C LEU A 105 22.37 0.04 -8.13
N LYS A 106 22.60 1.08 -8.95
CA LYS A 106 23.61 1.03 -10.03
C LYS A 106 25.04 0.94 -9.51
N TRP A 107 25.29 1.43 -8.29
CA TRP A 107 26.60 1.36 -7.63
C TRP A 107 26.71 0.19 -6.65
N ALA A 108 25.59 -0.48 -6.35
CA ALA A 108 25.60 -1.63 -5.47
C ALA A 108 26.36 -2.80 -6.13
N PRO A 109 27.21 -3.51 -5.37
CA PRO A 109 27.87 -4.71 -5.87
C PRO A 109 26.84 -5.82 -6.12
N ASP A 110 27.18 -6.80 -6.95
CA ASP A 110 26.28 -7.91 -7.23
C ASP A 110 26.01 -8.69 -5.94
N PHE A 111 24.80 -8.52 -5.41
CA PHE A 111 24.40 -9.13 -4.15
C PHE A 111 24.72 -10.63 -4.19
N THR A 112 24.54 -11.33 -5.31
CA THR A 112 24.76 -12.79 -5.40
C THR A 112 26.17 -13.27 -5.01
N THR A 113 27.18 -12.42 -5.13
CA THR A 113 28.60 -12.77 -4.91
C THR A 113 29.17 -12.25 -3.58
N VAL A 114 28.46 -11.33 -2.92
CA VAL A 114 28.94 -10.58 -1.76
C VAL A 114 28.59 -11.29 -0.45
N PRO A 115 29.51 -11.32 0.54
CA PRO A 115 29.23 -11.89 1.86
C PRO A 115 28.06 -11.22 2.57
N VAL A 116 27.34 -11.98 3.38
CA VAL A 116 26.06 -11.57 4.00
C VAL A 116 26.16 -10.24 4.77
N ILE A 117 27.26 -10.02 5.50
CA ILE A 117 27.44 -8.80 6.30
C ILE A 117 27.52 -7.54 5.43
N GLU A 118 28.20 -7.63 4.30
CA GLU A 118 28.38 -6.51 3.37
C GLU A 118 27.07 -6.23 2.61
N ARG A 119 26.27 -7.26 2.30
CA ARG A 119 24.90 -7.07 1.81
C ARG A 119 24.03 -6.30 2.80
N VAL A 120 24.08 -6.67 4.08
CA VAL A 120 23.28 -6.01 5.14
C VAL A 120 23.71 -4.54 5.28
N MET A 121 25.00 -4.25 5.25
CA MET A 121 25.52 -2.88 5.31
C MET A 121 25.05 -2.06 4.10
N TRP A 122 25.16 -2.59 2.88
CA TRP A 122 24.67 -1.91 1.67
C TRP A 122 23.17 -1.66 1.69
N LEU A 123 22.37 -2.64 2.13
CA LEU A 123 20.94 -2.47 2.32
C LEU A 123 20.64 -1.41 3.39
N GLY A 124 21.39 -1.39 4.49
CA GLY A 124 21.28 -0.37 5.53
C GLY A 124 21.55 1.04 5.00
N VAL A 125 22.60 1.20 4.17
CA VAL A 125 22.92 2.48 3.51
C VAL A 125 21.83 2.89 2.52
N LEU A 126 21.32 1.96 1.72
CA LEU A 126 20.23 2.24 0.77
C LEU A 126 18.95 2.65 1.50
N VAL A 127 18.55 1.90 2.52
CA VAL A 127 17.35 2.20 3.32
C VAL A 127 17.51 3.53 4.07
N GLY A 128 18.66 3.75 4.71
CA GLY A 128 18.96 5.00 5.43
C GLY A 128 19.04 6.21 4.50
N GLY A 129 19.71 6.06 3.36
CA GLY A 129 19.80 7.09 2.33
C GLY A 129 18.45 7.42 1.70
N GLY A 130 17.66 6.40 1.37
CA GLY A 130 16.30 6.57 0.87
C GLY A 130 15.39 7.30 1.87
N ALA A 131 15.44 6.91 3.15
CA ALA A 131 14.72 7.59 4.21
C ALA A 131 15.15 9.07 4.32
N LEU A 132 16.46 9.34 4.31
CA LEU A 132 16.99 10.70 4.38
C LEU A 132 16.54 11.54 3.19
N VAL A 133 16.59 11.01 1.97
CA VAL A 133 16.11 11.70 0.76
C VAL A 133 14.61 11.96 0.83
N TYR A 134 13.81 10.98 1.27
CA TYR A 134 12.37 11.18 1.45
C TYR A 134 12.07 12.33 2.43
N PHE A 135 12.67 12.31 3.62
CA PHE A 135 12.46 13.35 4.62
C PHE A 135 12.97 14.71 4.15
N ALA A 136 14.16 14.77 3.55
CA ALA A 136 14.72 16.01 3.01
C ALA A 136 13.82 16.59 1.91
N SER A 137 13.31 15.74 1.00
CA SER A 137 12.38 16.14 -0.06
C SER A 137 11.07 16.67 0.52
N MET A 138 10.52 15.98 1.50
CA MET A 138 9.28 16.38 2.17
C MET A 138 9.42 17.74 2.86
N VAL A 139 10.53 17.96 3.58
CA VAL A 139 10.87 19.24 4.23
C VAL A 139 11.08 20.35 3.18
N ALA A 140 11.84 20.07 2.11
CA ALA A 140 12.12 21.02 1.03
C ALA A 140 10.84 21.45 0.28
N LEU A 141 9.89 20.53 0.10
CA LEU A 141 8.58 20.80 -0.52
C LEU A 141 7.63 21.58 0.41
N GLY A 142 8.11 21.95 1.61
CA GLY A 142 7.40 22.80 2.56
C GLY A 142 6.44 22.03 3.45
N PHE A 143 6.69 20.74 3.71
CA PHE A 143 6.04 20.02 4.79
C PHE A 143 6.68 20.45 6.10
N ARG A 144 5.98 21.28 6.88
CA ARG A 144 6.44 21.69 8.20
C ARG A 144 5.94 20.69 9.22
N LEU A 145 6.82 20.19 10.11
CA LEU A 145 6.44 19.36 11.27
C LEU A 145 5.38 20.02 12.16
N SER A 146 5.18 21.33 12.03
CA SER A 146 4.13 22.08 12.71
C SER A 146 2.71 21.87 12.13
N ASP A 147 2.54 21.32 10.91
CA ASP A 147 1.20 20.94 10.39
C ASP A 147 0.65 19.67 11.06
N LEU A 148 1.49 18.90 11.77
CA LEU A 148 1.08 17.76 12.59
C LEU A 148 0.57 18.18 13.98
N ARG A 149 0.77 19.44 14.38
CA ARG A 149 0.19 19.99 15.61
C ARG A 149 -1.15 20.63 15.28
N GLU A 150 -2.23 19.86 15.36
CA GLU A 150 -3.57 20.45 15.46
C GLU A 150 -3.60 21.43 16.66
N HIS A 151 -4.09 22.64 16.40
CA HIS A 151 -4.52 23.59 17.44
C HIS A 151 -5.96 23.27 17.81
#